data_AF-A0AAJ4W6P5-F1
#
_entry.id   AF-A0AAJ4W6P5-F1
#
_cell.length_a   1.000
_cell.length_b   1.000
_cell.length_c   1.000
_cell.angle_alpha   90.00
_cell.angle_beta   90.00
_cell.angle_gamma   90.00
#
_symmetry.space_group_name_H-M   'P 1'
#
loop_
_entity.id
_entity.type
_entity.pdbx_description
1 polymer ?
#
loop_
_entity_poly.entity_id
_entity_poly.type
_entity_poly.pdbx_seq_one_letter_code
_entity_poly.pdbx_strand_id
1 'polypeptide(L)'
;MKLKKRIILLGMSLLGVGLIPSLYAQQDPQYTQYMYNTNMINPAYAGSRGTLNVFGMYRTQWVGLDGAPKTANVSVSTPLGESGLGLGVNFTNDRIGAMDENNISVDLAYAIDLNENYKLAFGLKGTANLLSVDYTKLNIHNPTDPVSQENIKNKFNPNIGAGLYMYSDKAYVGLSVPNFLTTDRYDDNDITTMRQKMHFYLMGGYVFDLSQDILFKPAALVKAVSGAPLQVDLTANFLFYDKFTLGGAYRWDASVSALAGFQINENLFVGYSYDFDTTTLRHYNSGSHEIFLRFELFNRRSTINAPRFF
;
A
#
# COMPACT_ATOMS: atom_id res chain seq x y z
N MET A 1 -0.43 -3.63 -60.17
CA MET A 1 -0.99 -4.32 -58.98
C MET A 1 0.05 -4.73 -57.92
N LYS A 2 1.33 -5.00 -58.27
CA LYS A 2 2.37 -5.42 -57.31
C LYS A 2 2.93 -4.29 -56.40
N LEU A 3 2.87 -3.02 -56.83
CA LEU A 3 3.41 -1.88 -56.07
C LEU A 3 2.50 -1.45 -54.89
N LYS A 4 1.17 -1.48 -55.07
CA LYS A 4 0.20 -1.20 -53.99
C LYS A 4 0.27 -2.23 -52.86
N LYS A 5 0.55 -3.51 -53.16
CA LYS A 5 0.74 -4.56 -52.14
C LYS A 5 2.02 -4.34 -51.31
N ARG A 6 3.11 -3.82 -51.89
CA ARG A 6 4.35 -3.51 -51.15
C ARG A 6 4.22 -2.31 -50.21
N ILE A 7 3.41 -1.30 -50.57
CA ILE A 7 3.14 -0.14 -49.70
C ILE A 7 2.21 -0.53 -48.53
N ILE A 8 1.23 -1.42 -48.76
CA ILE A 8 0.38 -1.95 -47.69
C ILE A 8 1.18 -2.85 -46.74
N LEU A 9 2.11 -3.67 -47.26
CA LEU A 9 3.03 -4.47 -46.44
C LEU A 9 4.06 -3.62 -45.66
N LEU A 10 4.57 -2.52 -46.23
CA LEU A 10 5.42 -1.57 -45.48
C LEU A 10 4.62 -0.79 -44.42
N GLY A 11 3.37 -0.40 -44.73
CA GLY A 11 2.48 0.25 -43.77
C GLY A 11 2.09 -0.66 -42.60
N MET A 12 1.84 -1.94 -42.86
CA MET A 12 1.57 -2.94 -41.82
C MET A 12 2.81 -3.34 -41.02
N SER A 13 4.01 -3.22 -41.61
CA SER A 13 5.29 -3.43 -40.90
C SER A 13 5.66 -2.26 -39.99
N LEU A 14 5.27 -1.02 -40.32
CA LEU A 14 5.51 0.15 -39.47
C LEU A 14 4.47 0.32 -38.33
N LEU A 15 3.31 -0.32 -38.45
CA LEU A 15 2.28 -0.35 -37.39
C LEU A 15 2.52 -1.44 -36.33
N GLY A 16 3.50 -2.34 -36.53
CA GLY A 16 3.77 -3.47 -35.65
C GLY A 16 4.87 -3.27 -34.60
N VAL A 17 5.53 -2.10 -34.54
CA VAL A 17 6.73 -1.88 -33.70
C VAL A 17 6.46 -1.02 -32.45
N GLY A 18 5.22 -0.59 -32.21
CA GLY A 18 4.92 0.45 -31.21
C GLY A 18 4.19 0.05 -29.92
N LEU A 19 3.94 -1.24 -29.67
CA LEU A 19 3.24 -1.68 -28.45
C LEU A 19 4.13 -2.61 -27.64
N ILE A 20 5.23 -2.07 -27.13
CA ILE A 20 5.87 -2.67 -25.97
C ILE A 20 4.99 -2.24 -24.79
N PRO A 21 4.27 -3.15 -24.11
CA PRO A 21 3.69 -2.79 -22.83
C PRO A 21 4.86 -2.44 -21.92
N SER A 22 4.98 -1.16 -21.55
CA SER A 22 5.88 -0.74 -20.50
C SER A 22 5.50 -1.54 -19.25
N LEU A 23 6.28 -2.57 -18.94
CA LEU A 23 6.17 -3.32 -17.69
C LEU A 23 6.60 -2.35 -16.59
N TYR A 24 5.62 -1.69 -15.97
CA TYR A 24 5.85 -0.91 -14.77
C TYR A 24 6.10 -1.88 -13.62
N ALA A 25 7.37 -2.05 -13.25
CA ALA A 25 7.72 -2.75 -12.03
C ALA A 25 7.15 -2.00 -10.82
N GLN A 26 6.41 -2.71 -9.99
CA GLN A 26 5.92 -2.20 -8.72
C GLN A 26 7.12 -1.92 -7.80
N GLN A 27 7.20 -0.70 -7.26
CA GLN A 27 8.29 -0.30 -6.36
C GLN A 27 7.95 -0.51 -4.88
N ASP A 28 6.71 -0.17 -4.50
CA ASP A 28 6.22 -0.34 -3.12
C ASP A 28 5.10 -1.38 -3.11
N PRO A 29 4.99 -2.20 -2.05
CA PRO A 29 3.88 -3.13 -1.90
C PRO A 29 2.53 -2.38 -1.93
N GLN A 30 1.54 -2.99 -2.57
CA GLN A 30 0.18 -2.49 -2.65
C GLN A 30 -0.70 -3.25 -1.66
N TYR A 31 -1.61 -2.53 -1.02
CA TYR A 31 -2.54 -3.05 -0.03
C TYR A 31 -3.96 -2.76 -0.52
N THR A 32 -4.80 -3.79 -0.58
CA THR A 32 -6.21 -3.60 -0.95
C THR A 32 -6.98 -2.98 0.21
N GLN A 33 -6.69 -3.41 1.43
CA GLN A 33 -7.36 -2.96 2.64
C GLN A 33 -6.57 -1.84 3.34
N TYR A 34 -6.02 -0.90 2.55
CA TYR A 34 -5.20 0.22 3.03
C TYR A 34 -5.88 1.05 4.13
N MET A 35 -7.23 1.12 4.09
CA MET A 35 -8.04 1.90 5.04
C MET A 35 -8.05 1.34 6.46
N TYR A 36 -7.54 0.12 6.69
CA TYR A 36 -7.41 -0.48 8.01
C TYR A 36 -6.00 -0.37 8.60
N ASN A 37 -4.99 -0.04 7.79
CA ASN A 37 -3.62 0.20 8.22
C ASN A 37 -3.01 1.44 7.55
N THR A 38 -3.69 2.57 7.73
CA THR A 38 -3.30 3.87 7.18
C THR A 38 -1.90 4.31 7.60
N ASN A 39 -1.40 3.82 8.74
CA ASN A 39 -0.06 4.16 9.23
C ASN A 39 1.08 3.77 8.26
N MET A 40 0.86 2.77 7.39
CA MET A 40 1.84 2.40 6.36
C MET A 40 2.05 3.50 5.33
N ILE A 41 0.97 4.20 4.97
CA ILE A 41 0.94 5.17 3.87
C ILE A 41 0.94 6.62 4.37
N ASN A 42 0.57 6.87 5.62
CA ASN A 42 0.59 8.21 6.20
C ASN A 42 1.05 8.18 7.67
N PRO A 43 2.25 8.69 8.00
CA PRO A 43 2.77 8.68 9.37
C PRO A 43 1.96 9.54 10.33
N ALA A 44 1.16 10.51 9.83
CA ALA A 44 0.30 11.34 10.68
C ALA A 44 -0.91 10.58 11.25
N TYR A 45 -1.16 9.35 10.78
CA TYR A 45 -2.21 8.50 11.34
C TYR A 45 -1.83 7.91 12.71
N ALA A 46 -0.54 7.87 13.07
CA ALA A 46 -0.09 7.23 14.30
C ALA A 46 -0.82 7.79 15.54
N GLY A 47 -1.39 6.91 16.35
CA GLY A 47 -2.16 7.27 17.55
C GLY A 47 -3.57 7.83 17.31
N SER A 48 -3.99 8.06 16.06
CA SER A 48 -5.31 8.65 15.75
C SER A 48 -6.51 7.78 16.17
N ARG A 49 -6.33 6.47 16.33
CA ARG A 49 -7.37 5.56 16.86
C ARG A 49 -7.66 5.76 18.35
N GLY A 50 -6.79 6.44 19.10
CA GLY A 50 -6.98 6.68 20.54
C GLY A 50 -6.73 5.47 21.43
N THR A 51 -6.28 4.34 20.86
CA THR A 51 -5.97 3.09 21.55
C THR A 51 -4.63 2.54 21.07
N LEU A 52 -4.07 1.58 21.80
CA LEU A 52 -2.95 0.80 21.28
C LEU A 52 -3.50 -0.16 20.23
N ASN A 53 -3.08 0.00 18.98
CA ASN A 53 -3.49 -0.78 17.83
C ASN A 53 -2.32 -1.63 17.33
N VAL A 54 -2.51 -2.94 17.30
CA VAL A 54 -1.60 -3.91 16.65
C VAL A 54 -2.28 -4.41 15.40
N PHE A 55 -1.59 -4.34 14.26
CA PHE A 55 -2.09 -4.82 12.98
C PHE A 55 -1.11 -5.83 12.39
N GLY A 56 -1.62 -6.92 11.86
CA GLY A 56 -0.84 -7.92 11.13
C GLY A 56 -1.53 -8.23 9.81
N MET A 57 -0.78 -8.30 8.71
CA MET A 57 -1.33 -8.57 7.38
C MET A 57 -0.41 -9.49 6.60
N TYR A 58 -1.00 -10.38 5.82
CA TYR A 58 -0.31 -11.21 4.85
C TYR A 58 -1.04 -11.17 3.52
N ARG A 59 -0.27 -10.97 2.46
CA ARG A 59 -0.78 -10.86 1.08
C ARG A 59 0.05 -11.70 0.14
N THR A 60 -0.64 -12.44 -0.73
CA THR A 60 -0.06 -13.14 -1.87
C THR A 60 -0.67 -12.58 -3.14
N GLN A 61 0.15 -11.98 -3.99
CA GLN A 61 -0.30 -11.39 -5.25
C GLN A 61 -0.15 -12.37 -6.40
N TRP A 62 -1.02 -12.26 -7.40
CA TRP A 62 -0.95 -13.01 -8.65
C TRP A 62 -0.69 -14.50 -8.45
N VAL A 63 -1.53 -15.14 -7.63
CA VAL A 63 -1.41 -16.56 -7.30
C VAL A 63 -1.36 -17.39 -8.59
N GLY A 64 -0.41 -18.32 -8.65
CA GLY A 64 -0.14 -19.13 -9.85
C GLY A 64 1.05 -18.63 -10.69
N LEU A 65 1.50 -17.38 -10.49
CA LEU A 65 2.72 -16.87 -11.12
C LEU A 65 3.94 -17.14 -10.24
N ASP A 66 4.98 -17.75 -10.83
CA ASP A 66 6.21 -18.05 -10.09
C ASP A 66 7.00 -16.77 -9.80
N GLY A 67 7.51 -16.66 -8.57
CA GLY A 67 8.16 -15.45 -8.08
C GLY A 67 7.21 -14.26 -7.82
N ALA A 68 5.89 -14.46 -7.83
CA ALA A 68 4.93 -13.38 -7.57
C ALA A 68 5.09 -12.76 -6.16
N PRO A 69 4.72 -11.47 -5.99
CA PRO A 69 4.90 -10.76 -4.73
C PRO A 69 4.20 -11.43 -3.54
N LYS A 70 4.94 -11.56 -2.44
CA LYS A 70 4.41 -11.95 -1.12
C LYS A 70 4.82 -10.91 -0.09
N THR A 71 3.83 -10.31 0.55
CA THR A 71 4.05 -9.23 1.51
C THR A 71 3.51 -9.64 2.87
N ALA A 72 4.32 -9.48 3.91
CA ALA A 72 3.91 -9.60 5.30
C ALA A 72 4.15 -8.26 5.99
N ASN A 73 3.18 -7.82 6.79
CA ASN A 73 3.29 -6.58 7.56
C ASN A 73 2.86 -6.81 9.00
N VAL A 74 3.58 -6.20 9.93
CA VAL A 74 3.14 -6.00 11.32
C VAL A 74 3.35 -4.55 11.68
N SER A 75 2.32 -3.91 12.23
CA SER A 75 2.40 -2.54 12.72
C SER A 75 1.83 -2.43 14.13
N VAL A 76 2.41 -1.53 14.92
CA VAL A 76 1.92 -1.17 16.24
C VAL A 76 1.82 0.35 16.29
N SER A 77 0.69 0.88 16.72
CA SER A 77 0.50 2.32 16.87
C SER A 77 -0.23 2.63 18.16
N THR A 78 0.19 3.67 18.88
CA THR A 78 -0.43 4.07 20.15
C THR A 78 -0.39 5.59 20.30
N PRO A 79 -1.45 6.21 20.87
CA PRO A 79 -1.33 7.55 21.41
C PRO A 79 -0.42 7.55 22.64
N LEU A 80 0.27 8.66 22.87
CA LEU A 80 1.16 8.89 24.01
C LEU A 80 0.56 9.96 24.94
N GLY A 81 -0.08 9.50 26.01
CA GLY A 81 -0.75 10.39 26.97
C GLY A 81 -1.92 11.15 26.35
N GLU A 82 -2.22 12.33 26.92
CA GLU A 82 -3.25 13.26 26.42
C GLU A 82 -2.65 14.41 25.60
N SER A 83 -1.35 14.32 25.28
CA SER A 83 -0.58 15.39 24.64
C SER A 83 -0.87 15.60 23.14
N GLY A 84 -1.68 14.72 22.53
CA GLY A 84 -1.84 14.65 21.08
C GLY A 84 -0.67 13.95 20.35
N LEU A 85 0.38 13.53 21.06
CA LEU A 85 1.46 12.72 20.47
C LEU A 85 1.00 11.30 20.18
N GLY A 86 1.47 10.75 19.06
CA GLY A 86 1.27 9.37 18.65
C GLY A 86 2.57 8.75 18.17
N LEU A 87 2.77 7.46 18.46
CA LEU A 87 3.90 6.68 18.01
C LEU A 87 3.42 5.49 17.17
N GLY A 88 4.14 5.21 16.10
CA GLY A 88 3.94 4.05 15.24
C GLY A 88 5.26 3.32 15.01
N VAL A 89 5.23 2.00 14.99
CA VAL A 89 6.33 1.16 14.52
C VAL A 89 5.76 0.19 13.51
N ASN A 90 6.46 0.00 12.40
CA ASN A 90 6.03 -0.87 11.32
C ASN A 90 7.19 -1.72 10.82
N PHE A 91 6.91 -2.99 10.59
CA PHE A 91 7.80 -3.93 9.92
C PHE A 91 7.08 -4.53 8.72
N THR A 92 7.68 -4.41 7.55
CA THR A 92 7.18 -5.04 6.32
C THR A 92 8.29 -5.88 5.71
N ASN A 93 7.99 -7.15 5.43
CA ASN A 93 8.81 -8.01 4.57
C ASN A 93 8.09 -8.16 3.23
N ASP A 94 8.74 -7.77 2.15
CA ASP A 94 8.22 -7.94 0.80
C ASP A 94 9.18 -8.80 -0.03
N ARG A 95 8.65 -9.84 -0.66
CA ARG A 95 9.42 -10.79 -1.47
C ARG A 95 8.86 -10.82 -2.87
N ILE A 96 9.71 -10.49 -3.84
CA ILE A 96 9.37 -10.49 -5.27
C ILE A 96 10.49 -11.21 -6.03
N GLY A 97 10.21 -12.40 -6.54
CA GLY A 97 11.19 -13.23 -7.26
C GLY A 97 12.48 -13.45 -6.47
N ALA A 98 13.59 -12.92 -6.99
CA ALA A 98 14.91 -12.99 -6.39
C ALA A 98 15.18 -11.92 -5.31
N MET A 99 14.26 -10.97 -5.12
CA MET A 99 14.42 -9.85 -4.20
C MET A 99 13.66 -10.09 -2.89
N ASP A 100 14.30 -9.76 -1.77
CA ASP A 100 13.71 -9.72 -0.42
C ASP A 100 14.03 -8.36 0.18
N GLU A 101 13.00 -7.60 0.55
CA GLU A 101 13.12 -6.27 1.12
C GLU A 101 12.45 -6.22 2.49
N ASN A 102 13.23 -5.82 3.50
CA ASN A 102 12.75 -5.62 4.86
C ASN A 102 12.74 -4.13 5.17
N ASN A 103 11.55 -3.59 5.44
CA ASN A 103 11.34 -2.20 5.80
C ASN A 103 10.96 -2.12 7.28
N ILE A 104 11.76 -1.41 8.06
CA ILE A 104 11.46 -1.04 9.44
C ILE A 104 11.21 0.46 9.45
N SER A 105 10.07 0.91 9.98
CA SER A 105 9.79 2.33 10.13
C SER A 105 9.28 2.70 11.51
N VAL A 106 9.59 3.93 11.90
CA VAL A 106 9.07 4.58 13.10
C VAL A 106 8.34 5.85 12.66
N ASP A 107 7.09 5.98 13.09
CA ASP A 107 6.22 7.12 12.81
C ASP A 107 6.02 7.92 14.11
N LEU A 108 6.22 9.22 14.04
CA LEU A 108 5.89 10.15 15.12
C LEU A 108 4.82 11.11 14.61
N ALA A 109 3.69 11.17 15.30
CA ALA A 109 2.60 12.07 14.98
C ALA A 109 2.32 13.04 16.12
N TYR A 110 1.88 14.24 15.78
CA TYR A 110 1.38 15.23 16.72
C TYR A 110 0.07 15.82 16.21
N ALA A 111 -1.01 15.58 16.96
CA ALA A 111 -2.36 16.05 16.66
C ALA A 111 -2.69 17.32 17.44
N ILE A 112 -3.21 18.32 16.72
CA ILE A 112 -3.79 19.54 17.28
C ILE A 112 -5.31 19.54 17.05
N ASP A 113 -6.05 20.07 18.01
CA ASP A 113 -7.48 20.29 17.86
C ASP A 113 -7.70 21.57 17.01
N LEU A 114 -8.35 21.43 15.85
CA LEU A 114 -8.75 22.58 15.03
C LEU A 114 -10.05 23.20 15.55
N ASN A 115 -10.96 22.35 16.04
CA ASN A 115 -12.21 22.69 16.70
C ASN A 115 -12.70 21.46 17.50
N GLU A 116 -13.90 21.54 18.08
CA GLU A 116 -14.50 20.46 18.89
C GLU A 116 -14.66 19.13 18.13
N ASN A 117 -14.77 19.16 16.79
CA ASN A 117 -15.07 18.01 15.96
C ASN A 117 -13.88 17.52 15.13
N TYR A 118 -12.89 18.37 14.86
CA TYR A 118 -11.81 18.08 13.92
C TYR A 118 -10.43 18.24 14.56
N LYS A 119 -9.57 17.25 14.30
CA LYS A 119 -8.15 17.26 14.65
C LYS A 119 -7.30 17.27 13.38
N LEU A 120 -6.16 17.95 13.44
CA LEU A 120 -5.13 17.92 12.41
C LEU A 120 -3.86 17.33 12.99
N ALA A 121 -3.38 16.24 12.42
CA ALA A 121 -2.13 15.60 12.78
C ALA A 121 -1.04 15.86 11.75
N PHE A 122 0.16 16.11 12.25
CA PHE A 122 1.40 16.18 11.50
C PHE A 122 2.21 14.94 11.83
N GLY A 123 2.75 14.28 10.81
CA GLY A 123 3.49 13.03 10.96
C GLY A 123 4.88 13.13 10.34
N LEU A 124 5.86 12.54 11.02
CA LEU A 124 7.20 12.29 10.52
C LEU A 124 7.46 10.80 10.54
N LYS A 125 8.20 10.32 9.53
CA LYS A 125 8.56 8.91 9.36
C LYS A 125 10.06 8.79 9.23
N GLY A 126 10.66 7.87 9.97
CA GLY A 126 12.02 7.39 9.74
C GLY A 126 11.96 5.93 9.31
N THR A 127 12.68 5.59 8.23
CA THR A 127 12.62 4.26 7.62
C THR A 127 14.03 3.70 7.41
N ALA A 128 14.19 2.42 7.70
CA ALA A 128 15.35 1.60 7.41
C ALA A 128 14.94 0.50 6.41
N ASN A 129 15.42 0.59 5.18
CA ASN A 129 15.19 -0.44 4.16
C ASN A 129 16.43 -1.34 4.04
N LEU A 130 16.23 -2.64 4.07
CA LEU A 130 17.27 -3.65 3.94
C LEU A 130 16.92 -4.51 2.73
N LEU A 131 17.66 -4.32 1.63
CA LEU A 131 17.46 -5.05 0.39
C LEU A 131 18.44 -6.22 0.28
N SER A 132 17.92 -7.40 -0.02
CA SER A 132 18.70 -8.54 -0.46
C SER A 132 18.26 -8.97 -1.85
N VAL A 133 19.22 -9.29 -2.72
CA VAL A 133 18.98 -9.79 -4.09
C VAL A 133 19.82 -11.03 -4.30
N ASP A 134 19.16 -12.13 -4.64
CA ASP A 134 19.77 -13.42 -4.91
C ASP A 134 19.81 -13.69 -6.42
N TYR A 135 20.87 -13.24 -7.08
CA TYR A 135 21.05 -13.39 -8.52
C TYR A 135 21.12 -14.85 -8.98
N THR A 136 21.43 -15.80 -8.09
CA THR A 136 21.44 -17.24 -8.42
C THR A 136 20.06 -17.78 -8.82
N LYS A 137 18.99 -17.09 -8.43
CA LYS A 137 17.61 -17.42 -8.79
C LYS A 137 17.17 -16.84 -10.14
N LEU A 138 18.01 -16.02 -10.77
CA LEU A 138 17.71 -15.38 -12.03
C LEU A 138 18.31 -16.17 -13.20
N ASN A 139 17.58 -16.23 -14.31
CA ASN A 139 18.12 -16.75 -15.56
C ASN A 139 18.92 -15.64 -16.25
N ILE A 140 20.20 -15.52 -15.88
CA ILE A 140 21.07 -14.43 -16.33
C ILE A 140 21.50 -14.68 -17.78
N HIS A 141 21.11 -13.79 -18.69
CA HIS A 141 21.40 -13.91 -20.13
C HIS A 141 22.91 -13.88 -20.44
N ASN A 142 23.71 -13.19 -19.62
CA ASN A 142 25.17 -13.18 -19.73
C ASN A 142 25.81 -13.58 -18.38
N PRO A 143 26.28 -14.83 -18.22
CA PRO A 143 26.90 -15.31 -16.99
C PRO A 143 28.21 -14.59 -16.61
N THR A 144 28.81 -13.86 -17.56
CA THR A 144 30.03 -13.05 -17.33
C THR A 144 29.75 -11.59 -17.00
N ASP A 145 28.48 -11.19 -16.87
CA ASP A 145 28.12 -9.84 -16.43
C ASP A 145 28.53 -9.62 -14.96
N PRO A 146 29.49 -8.73 -14.67
CA PRO A 146 29.97 -8.47 -13.31
C PRO A 146 28.84 -8.12 -12.32
N VAL A 147 27.74 -7.52 -12.81
CA VAL A 147 26.61 -7.06 -11.99
C VAL A 147 25.82 -8.22 -11.38
N SER A 148 25.87 -9.40 -11.99
CA SER A 148 25.11 -10.58 -11.56
C SER A 148 25.99 -11.65 -10.88
N GLN A 149 27.28 -11.37 -10.63
CA GLN A 149 28.21 -12.34 -10.04
C GLN A 149 28.16 -12.38 -8.51
N GLU A 150 27.76 -11.29 -7.85
CA GLU A 150 27.67 -11.21 -6.40
C GLU A 150 26.27 -10.86 -5.90
N ASN A 151 25.73 -11.70 -5.02
CA ASN A 151 24.46 -11.45 -4.35
C ASN A 151 24.54 -10.20 -3.48
N ILE A 152 23.51 -9.36 -3.56
CA ILE A 152 23.35 -8.24 -2.62
C ILE A 152 22.73 -8.80 -1.34
N LYS A 153 23.36 -8.53 -0.20
CA LYS A 153 22.83 -8.93 1.12
C LYS A 153 22.67 -7.71 2.01
N ASN A 154 21.46 -7.50 2.49
CA ASN A 154 21.12 -6.48 3.49
C ASN A 154 21.65 -5.07 3.15
N LYS A 155 21.57 -4.65 1.88
CA LYS A 155 21.91 -3.29 1.48
C LYS A 155 20.99 -2.31 2.19
N PHE A 156 21.56 -1.55 3.12
CA PHE A 156 20.85 -0.59 3.94
C PHE A 156 20.61 0.72 3.18
N ASN A 157 19.35 1.15 3.10
CA ASN A 157 18.95 2.43 2.53
C ASN A 157 17.98 3.13 3.50
N PRO A 158 18.44 4.20 4.19
CA PRO A 158 17.55 4.97 5.06
C PRO A 158 16.59 5.81 4.22
N ASN A 159 15.44 6.14 4.80
CA ASN A 159 14.51 7.11 4.23
C ASN A 159 13.83 7.93 5.33
N ILE A 160 13.29 9.06 4.95
CA ILE A 160 12.46 9.89 5.80
C ILE A 160 11.19 10.27 5.05
N GLY A 161 10.10 10.46 5.78
CA GLY A 161 8.81 10.83 5.21
C GLY A 161 8.04 11.79 6.10
N ALA A 162 6.98 12.36 5.55
CA ALA A 162 6.06 13.19 6.29
C ALA A 162 4.62 13.02 5.82
N GLY A 163 3.70 13.43 6.66
CA GLY A 163 2.28 13.42 6.33
C GLY A 163 1.47 14.44 7.13
N LEU A 164 0.31 14.74 6.59
CA LEU A 164 -0.77 15.49 7.20
C LEU A 164 -1.99 14.59 7.25
N TYR A 165 -2.73 14.62 8.35
CA TYR A 165 -3.94 13.83 8.51
C TYR A 165 -4.98 14.62 9.30
N MET A 166 -6.03 15.06 8.63
CA MET A 166 -7.16 15.73 9.28
C MET A 166 -8.30 14.72 9.44
N TYR A 167 -8.85 14.62 10.64
CA TYR A 167 -9.88 13.64 10.94
C TYR A 167 -10.88 14.14 11.99
N SER A 168 -12.11 13.64 11.89
CA SER A 168 -13.18 13.75 12.89
C SER A 168 -13.62 12.35 13.31
N ASP A 169 -14.79 12.20 13.92
CA ASP A 169 -15.38 10.90 14.21
C ASP A 169 -16.03 10.23 12.98
N LYS A 170 -16.21 10.96 11.87
CA LYS A 170 -16.88 10.44 10.65
C LYS A 170 -16.10 10.64 9.37
N ALA A 171 -15.15 11.56 9.33
CA ALA A 171 -14.46 11.94 8.10
C ALA A 171 -12.95 11.96 8.31
N TYR A 172 -12.21 11.68 7.25
CA TYR A 172 -10.77 11.92 7.24
C TYR A 172 -10.27 12.29 5.85
N VAL A 173 -9.18 13.05 5.83
CA VAL A 173 -8.38 13.34 4.64
C VAL A 173 -6.91 13.36 5.03
N GLY A 174 -6.07 12.78 4.19
CA GLY A 174 -4.65 12.69 4.44
C GLY A 174 -3.82 12.95 3.19
N LEU A 175 -2.70 13.63 3.37
CA LEU A 175 -1.68 13.83 2.35
C LEU A 175 -0.34 13.35 2.92
N SER A 176 0.42 12.57 2.17
CA SER A 176 1.69 12.06 2.67
C SER A 176 2.69 11.75 1.56
N VAL A 177 3.96 11.79 1.96
CA VAL A 177 5.11 11.27 1.23
C VAL A 177 5.90 10.41 2.21
N PRO A 178 5.69 9.08 2.24
CA PRO A 178 6.34 8.20 3.21
C PRO A 178 7.86 8.08 3.04
N ASN A 179 8.35 8.33 1.82
CA ASN A 179 9.75 8.20 1.45
C ASN A 179 10.15 9.37 0.53
N PHE A 180 10.93 10.32 1.05
CA PHE A 180 11.47 11.46 0.32
C PHE A 180 12.74 11.11 -0.46
N LEU A 181 13.60 10.27 0.10
CA LEU A 181 14.91 10.00 -0.49
C LEU A 181 14.75 9.09 -1.71
N THR A 182 15.26 9.53 -2.84
CA THR A 182 15.41 8.68 -4.02
C THR A 182 16.76 7.97 -3.94
N THR A 183 16.74 6.66 -3.76
CA THR A 183 17.97 5.87 -3.81
C THR A 183 18.18 5.35 -5.22
N ASP A 184 19.34 5.66 -5.79
CA ASP A 184 19.83 5.03 -7.01
C ASP A 184 20.40 3.66 -6.64
N ARG A 185 19.81 2.59 -7.17
CA ARG A 185 20.33 1.24 -6.97
C ARG A 185 21.41 1.02 -8.04
N TYR A 186 22.64 1.45 -7.70
CA TYR A 186 23.94 1.31 -8.39
C TYR A 186 24.37 2.53 -9.23
N ASP A 187 25.64 2.92 -9.05
CA ASP A 187 26.34 3.97 -9.80
C ASP A 187 27.73 3.42 -10.15
N ASP A 188 27.86 2.92 -11.39
CA ASP A 188 29.12 2.86 -12.11
C ASP A 188 28.80 2.91 -13.62
N ASN A 189 29.33 3.93 -14.30
CA ASN A 189 29.22 4.22 -15.74
C ASN A 189 27.82 4.25 -16.39
N ASP A 190 27.04 5.29 -16.06
CA ASP A 190 25.98 5.89 -16.90
C ASP A 190 24.74 5.04 -17.26
N ILE A 191 24.49 3.90 -16.60
CA ILE A 191 23.24 3.14 -16.74
C ILE A 191 22.58 2.89 -15.39
N THR A 192 21.83 3.88 -14.91
CA THR A 192 20.94 3.76 -13.73
C THR A 192 19.75 2.86 -14.08
N THR A 193 19.71 1.63 -13.56
CA THR A 193 18.66 0.67 -13.96
C THR A 193 17.42 0.71 -13.05
N MET A 194 17.54 1.14 -11.78
CA MET A 194 16.38 1.30 -10.88
C MET A 194 16.55 2.44 -9.88
N ARG A 195 15.67 3.45 -9.97
CA ARG A 195 15.60 4.59 -9.03
C ARG A 195 14.31 4.52 -8.23
N GLN A 196 14.41 4.43 -6.91
CA GLN A 196 13.24 4.56 -6.03
C GLN A 196 12.76 6.01 -6.09
N LYS A 197 11.51 6.24 -6.48
CA LYS A 197 10.95 7.59 -6.63
C LYS A 197 10.07 7.96 -5.44
N MET A 198 9.89 9.27 -5.24
CA MET A 198 8.92 9.77 -4.27
C MET A 198 7.50 9.38 -4.68
N HIS A 199 6.76 8.85 -3.72
CA HIS A 199 5.36 8.48 -3.88
C HIS A 199 4.50 9.45 -3.07
N PHE A 200 3.66 10.22 -3.78
CA PHE A 200 2.70 11.11 -3.17
C PHE A 200 1.38 10.37 -2.98
N TYR A 201 0.85 10.38 -1.77
CA TYR A 201 -0.41 9.77 -1.42
C TYR A 201 -1.42 10.84 -0.98
N LEU A 202 -2.59 10.84 -1.59
CA LEU A 202 -3.76 11.60 -1.14
C LEU A 202 -4.88 10.60 -0.84
N MET A 203 -5.45 10.66 0.35
CA MET A 203 -6.52 9.76 0.75
C MET A 203 -7.67 10.53 1.40
N GLY A 204 -8.85 9.93 1.37
CA GLY A 204 -9.97 10.41 2.16
C GLY A 204 -11.08 9.38 2.26
N GLY A 205 -11.96 9.59 3.23
CA GLY A 205 -13.13 8.76 3.43
C GLY A 205 -14.14 9.43 4.35
N TYR A 206 -15.37 8.93 4.30
CA TYR A 206 -16.48 9.41 5.13
C TYR A 206 -17.32 8.23 5.59
N VAL A 207 -17.90 8.30 6.79
CA VAL A 207 -18.81 7.29 7.34
C VAL A 207 -20.22 7.87 7.37
N PHE A 208 -21.11 7.30 6.55
CA PHE A 208 -22.53 7.59 6.51
C PHE A 208 -23.30 6.62 7.39
N ASP A 209 -24.17 7.13 8.25
CA ASP A 209 -25.15 6.31 8.98
C ASP A 209 -26.35 6.10 8.05
N LEU A 210 -26.46 4.92 7.41
CA LEU A 210 -27.60 4.60 6.54
C LEU A 210 -28.82 4.20 7.36
N SER A 211 -28.59 3.55 8.50
CA SER A 211 -29.60 3.19 9.51
C SER A 211 -28.92 2.99 10.86
N GLN A 212 -29.67 2.62 11.91
CA GLN A 212 -29.09 2.31 13.22
C GLN A 212 -28.12 1.12 13.19
N ASP A 213 -28.30 0.20 12.24
CA ASP A 213 -27.53 -1.05 12.14
C ASP A 213 -26.60 -1.11 10.93
N ILE A 214 -26.58 -0.06 10.09
CA ILE A 214 -25.82 -0.06 8.82
C ILE A 214 -25.05 1.23 8.67
N LEU A 215 -23.72 1.11 8.66
CA LEU A 215 -22.81 2.20 8.30
C LEU A 215 -22.22 1.97 6.92
N PHE A 216 -22.09 3.03 6.13
CA PHE A 216 -21.47 2.99 4.82
C PHE A 216 -20.22 3.88 4.78
N LYS A 217 -19.10 3.32 4.36
CA LYS A 217 -17.82 4.00 4.20
C LYS A 217 -17.30 3.90 2.77
N PRO A 218 -17.50 4.94 1.95
CA PRO A 218 -16.67 5.17 0.79
C PRO A 218 -15.32 5.75 1.21
N ALA A 219 -14.26 5.30 0.56
CA ALA A 219 -12.93 5.89 0.68
C ALA A 219 -12.19 5.84 -0.66
N ALA A 220 -11.26 6.76 -0.83
CA ALA A 220 -10.41 6.86 -2.00
C ALA A 220 -8.94 7.04 -1.58
N LEU A 221 -8.05 6.50 -2.40
CA LEU A 221 -6.60 6.69 -2.30
C LEU A 221 -6.06 6.97 -3.69
N VAL A 222 -5.34 8.07 -3.82
CA VAL A 222 -4.63 8.47 -5.03
C VAL A 222 -3.15 8.36 -4.75
N LYS A 223 -2.44 7.66 -5.63
CA LYS A 223 -0.99 7.50 -5.59
C LYS A 223 -0.39 8.08 -6.87
N ALA A 224 0.49 9.07 -6.70
CA ALA A 224 1.15 9.75 -7.81
C ALA A 224 2.67 9.61 -7.72
N VAL A 225 3.30 9.31 -8.86
CA VAL A 225 4.75 9.11 -8.99
C VAL A 225 5.23 9.78 -10.26
N SER A 226 6.35 10.49 -10.18
CA SER A 226 6.92 11.13 -11.37
C SER A 226 7.32 10.10 -12.44
N GLY A 227 6.72 10.20 -13.62
CA GLY A 227 7.01 9.33 -14.76
C GLY A 227 6.29 7.98 -14.76
N ALA A 228 5.26 7.79 -13.93
CA ALA A 228 4.35 6.65 -14.00
C ALA A 228 2.88 7.13 -14.09
N PRO A 229 1.97 6.30 -14.63
CA PRO A 229 0.54 6.59 -14.62
C PRO A 229 0.02 6.84 -13.19
N LEU A 230 -1.01 7.68 -13.09
CA LEU A 230 -1.71 7.89 -11.82
C LEU A 230 -2.41 6.60 -11.40
N GLN A 231 -2.30 6.23 -10.12
CA GLN A 231 -3.04 5.12 -9.55
C GLN A 231 -4.15 5.66 -8.63
N VAL A 232 -5.36 5.15 -8.80
CA VAL A 232 -6.53 5.50 -7.98
C VAL A 232 -7.20 4.23 -7.49
N ASP A 233 -7.34 4.13 -6.17
CA ASP A 233 -8.03 3.04 -5.47
C ASP A 233 -9.30 3.63 -4.85
N LEU A 234 -10.45 3.06 -5.19
CA LEU A 234 -11.76 3.40 -4.63
C LEU A 234 -12.27 2.22 -3.84
N THR A 235 -12.79 2.45 -2.64
CA THR A 235 -13.35 1.41 -1.79
C THR A 235 -14.71 1.83 -1.25
N ALA A 236 -15.57 0.84 -1.04
CA ALA A 236 -16.92 1.00 -0.52
C ALA A 236 -17.17 -0.14 0.47
N ASN A 237 -17.26 0.17 1.76
CA ASN A 237 -17.51 -0.80 2.82
C ASN A 237 -18.83 -0.53 3.54
N PHE A 238 -19.59 -1.58 3.84
CA PHE A 238 -20.81 -1.56 4.62
C PHE A 238 -20.57 -2.35 5.90
N LEU A 239 -20.73 -1.71 7.06
CA LEU A 239 -20.69 -2.35 8.37
C LEU A 239 -22.12 -2.62 8.82
N PHE A 240 -22.41 -3.89 9.13
CA PHE A 240 -23.69 -4.37 9.63
C PHE A 240 -23.56 -4.73 11.10
N TYR A 241 -24.46 -4.20 11.93
CA TYR A 241 -24.59 -4.50 13.36
C TYR A 241 -23.27 -4.40 14.14
N ASP A 242 -22.40 -3.47 13.76
CA ASP A 242 -21.03 -3.30 14.30
C ASP A 242 -20.17 -4.58 14.31
N LYS A 243 -20.54 -5.59 13.51
CA LYS A 243 -19.90 -6.92 13.52
C LYS A 243 -19.37 -7.34 12.18
N PHE A 244 -20.15 -7.16 11.12
CA PHE A 244 -19.84 -7.73 9.82
C PHE A 244 -19.62 -6.63 8.80
N THR A 245 -18.45 -6.62 8.16
CA THR A 245 -18.15 -5.69 7.08
C THR A 245 -18.17 -6.40 5.75
N LEU A 246 -18.87 -5.86 4.76
CA LEU A 246 -18.76 -6.27 3.37
C LEU A 246 -18.44 -5.07 2.51
N GLY A 247 -17.58 -5.25 1.52
CA GLY A 247 -17.24 -4.16 0.64
C GLY A 247 -16.70 -4.60 -0.70
N GLY A 248 -16.49 -3.59 -1.53
CA GLY A 248 -15.78 -3.73 -2.79
C GLY A 248 -14.66 -2.71 -2.88
N ALA A 249 -13.64 -3.04 -3.67
CA ALA A 249 -12.64 -2.07 -4.11
C ALA A 249 -12.51 -2.09 -5.62
N TYR A 250 -12.13 -0.96 -6.18
CA TYR A 250 -11.74 -0.81 -7.57
C TYR A 250 -10.43 -0.05 -7.62
N ARG A 251 -9.38 -0.71 -8.10
CA ARG A 251 -8.10 -0.10 -8.42
C ARG A 251 -8.05 0.12 -9.92
N TRP A 252 -8.04 1.39 -10.30
CA TRP A 252 -8.08 1.79 -11.70
C TRP A 252 -6.95 1.13 -12.49
N ASP A 253 -7.33 0.47 -13.59
CA ASP A 253 -6.44 -0.21 -14.54
C ASP A 253 -5.59 -1.33 -13.92
N ALA A 254 -6.04 -1.88 -12.78
CA ALA A 254 -5.37 -2.98 -12.11
C ALA A 254 -6.32 -4.10 -11.66
N SER A 255 -7.33 -3.81 -10.84
CA SER A 255 -8.13 -4.86 -10.20
C SER A 255 -9.49 -4.42 -9.69
N VAL A 256 -10.41 -5.37 -9.56
CA VAL A 256 -11.67 -5.26 -8.79
C VAL A 256 -11.59 -6.23 -7.63
N SER A 257 -11.98 -5.81 -6.44
CA SER A 257 -11.82 -6.61 -5.23
C SER A 257 -13.12 -6.81 -4.47
N ALA A 258 -13.27 -7.98 -3.87
CA ALA A 258 -14.27 -8.25 -2.86
C ALA A 258 -13.62 -8.20 -1.46
N LEU A 259 -14.27 -7.52 -0.52
CA LEU A 259 -13.80 -7.32 0.85
C LEU A 259 -14.81 -7.91 1.83
N ALA A 260 -14.32 -8.60 2.84
CA ALA A 260 -15.12 -9.07 3.96
C ALA A 260 -14.35 -8.90 5.27
N GLY A 261 -15.05 -8.54 6.34
CA GLY A 261 -14.45 -8.40 7.65
C GLY A 261 -15.41 -8.78 8.76
N PHE A 262 -14.86 -9.20 9.90
CA PHE A 262 -15.63 -9.64 11.04
C PHE A 262 -15.00 -9.19 12.36
N GLN A 263 -15.80 -8.51 13.18
CA GLN A 263 -15.46 -8.13 14.54
C GLN A 263 -15.75 -9.32 15.46
N ILE A 264 -14.70 -10.05 15.83
CA ILE A 264 -14.81 -11.26 16.66
C ILE A 264 -15.23 -10.89 18.08
N ASN A 265 -14.64 -9.84 18.62
CA ASN A 265 -14.95 -9.25 19.92
C ASN A 265 -14.58 -7.77 19.91
N GLU A 266 -14.74 -7.03 21.00
CA GLU A 266 -14.48 -5.58 21.06
C GLU A 266 -13.04 -5.17 20.70
N ASN A 267 -12.08 -6.10 20.77
CA ASN A 267 -10.66 -5.82 20.55
C ASN A 267 -10.13 -6.40 19.25
N LEU A 268 -10.75 -7.46 18.70
CA LEU A 268 -10.22 -8.22 17.57
C LEU A 268 -11.12 -8.10 16.34
N PHE A 269 -10.53 -7.56 15.26
CA PHE A 269 -11.15 -7.48 13.93
C PHE A 269 -10.31 -8.26 12.92
N VAL A 270 -10.97 -9.05 12.08
CA VAL A 270 -10.33 -9.84 11.03
C VAL A 270 -10.87 -9.40 9.69
N GLY A 271 -10.00 -9.20 8.72
CA GLY A 271 -10.37 -8.83 7.36
C GLY A 271 -9.77 -9.78 6.34
N TYR A 272 -10.49 -9.98 5.25
CA TYR A 272 -10.04 -10.73 4.10
C TYR A 272 -10.48 -10.02 2.83
N SER A 273 -9.59 -9.96 1.84
CA SER A 273 -9.92 -9.48 0.52
C SER A 273 -9.37 -10.41 -0.55
N TYR A 274 -10.09 -10.43 -1.66
CA TYR A 274 -9.70 -11.10 -2.87
C TYR A 274 -9.75 -10.10 -4.02
N ASP A 275 -8.66 -9.98 -4.76
CA ASP A 275 -8.53 -9.10 -5.92
C ASP A 275 -8.58 -9.91 -7.21
N PHE A 276 -9.54 -9.57 -8.06
CA PHE A 276 -9.62 -10.02 -9.44
C PHE A 276 -8.83 -9.03 -10.31
N ASP A 277 -7.74 -9.47 -10.92
CA ASP A 277 -6.99 -8.63 -11.86
C ASP A 277 -7.81 -8.33 -13.12
N THR A 278 -7.80 -7.07 -13.54
CA THR A 278 -8.47 -6.61 -14.78
C THR A 278 -7.48 -6.46 -15.94
N THR A 279 -6.18 -6.57 -15.67
CA THR A 279 -5.11 -6.46 -16.66
C THR A 279 -4.93 -7.75 -17.45
N THR A 280 -4.07 -7.72 -18.48
CA THR A 280 -3.68 -8.90 -19.26
C THR A 280 -3.02 -10.00 -18.41
N LEU A 281 -2.48 -9.66 -17.23
CA LEU A 281 -1.93 -10.63 -16.27
C LEU A 281 -2.98 -11.62 -15.77
N ARG A 282 -4.28 -11.28 -15.82
CA ARG A 282 -5.39 -12.18 -15.43
C ARG A 282 -5.33 -13.53 -16.15
N HIS A 283 -4.78 -13.61 -17.35
CA HIS A 283 -4.66 -14.87 -18.10
C HIS A 283 -3.59 -15.83 -17.53
N TYR A 284 -2.75 -15.34 -16.62
CA TYR A 284 -1.59 -16.06 -16.10
C TYR A 284 -1.62 -16.20 -14.58
N ASN A 285 -2.66 -15.71 -13.91
CA ASN A 285 -2.82 -15.81 -12.46
C ASN A 285 -4.28 -16.08 -12.08
N SER A 286 -4.50 -16.43 -10.81
CA SER A 286 -5.82 -16.67 -10.21
C SER A 286 -6.18 -15.60 -9.17
N GLY A 287 -5.76 -14.35 -9.37
CA GLY A 287 -6.01 -13.22 -8.47
C GLY A 287 -5.03 -13.09 -7.31
N SER A 288 -5.36 -12.19 -6.39
CA SER A 288 -4.56 -11.90 -5.19
C SER A 288 -5.39 -12.06 -3.93
N HIS A 289 -4.77 -12.55 -2.86
CA HIS A 289 -5.41 -12.77 -1.57
C HIS A 289 -4.72 -11.94 -0.50
N GLU A 290 -5.49 -11.30 0.37
CA GLU A 290 -4.97 -10.53 1.50
C GLU A 290 -5.81 -10.81 2.75
N ILE A 291 -5.14 -11.15 3.84
CA ILE A 291 -5.75 -11.37 5.14
C ILE A 291 -5.08 -10.44 6.15
N PHE A 292 -5.87 -9.88 7.07
CA PHE A 292 -5.31 -9.14 8.19
C PHE A 292 -6.03 -9.43 9.50
N LEU A 293 -5.32 -9.13 10.58
CA LEU A 293 -5.79 -9.10 11.95
C LEU A 293 -5.50 -7.72 12.53
N ARG A 294 -6.49 -7.13 13.19
CA ARG A 294 -6.35 -5.88 13.93
C ARG A 294 -6.76 -6.12 15.38
N PHE A 295 -5.89 -5.75 16.30
CA PHE A 295 -6.08 -5.91 17.73
C PHE A 295 -5.94 -4.58 18.46
N GLU A 296 -6.97 -4.18 19.21
CA GLU A 296 -7.02 -2.90 19.92
C GLU A 296 -7.03 -3.11 21.43
N LEU A 297 -6.05 -2.52 22.12
CA LEU A 297 -5.82 -2.62 23.55
C LEU A 297 -5.91 -1.26 24.24
N PHE A 298 -6.22 -1.30 25.54
CA PHE A 298 -6.25 -0.11 26.42
C PHE A 298 -7.17 1.00 25.92
N ASN A 299 -8.44 0.66 25.72
CA ASN A 299 -9.47 1.60 25.30
C ASN A 299 -9.68 2.65 26.40
N ARG A 300 -8.99 3.81 26.31
CA ARG A 300 -8.96 4.84 27.36
C ARG A 300 -10.29 5.60 27.55
N ARG A 301 -11.35 5.20 26.86
CA ARG A 301 -12.71 5.75 27.07
C ARG A 301 -13.66 4.61 27.42
N SER A 302 -14.00 4.50 28.70
CA SER A 302 -15.09 3.64 29.20
C SER A 302 -16.49 4.20 28.89
N THR A 303 -16.64 4.90 27.76
CA THR A 303 -17.91 5.45 27.29
C THR A 303 -18.03 5.10 25.81
N ILE A 304 -18.76 4.01 25.54
CA ILE A 304 -19.49 3.70 24.31
C ILE A 304 -19.05 4.59 23.14
N ASN A 305 -17.88 4.31 22.57
CA ASN A 305 -17.55 4.83 21.25
C ASN A 305 -17.43 3.59 20.40
N ALA A 306 -18.37 3.45 19.47
CA ALA A 306 -18.32 2.41 18.45
C ALA A 306 -16.90 2.36 17.86
N PRO A 307 -16.35 1.16 17.60
CA PRO A 307 -15.01 1.03 17.04
C PRO A 307 -14.90 1.95 15.83
N ARG A 308 -13.96 2.90 15.85
CA ARG A 308 -13.83 3.89 14.77
C ARG A 308 -13.70 3.13 13.46
N PHE A 309 -14.67 3.34 12.58
CA PHE A 309 -14.76 2.65 11.30
C PHE A 309 -13.77 3.24 10.28
N PHE A 310 -12.65 3.82 10.69
CA PHE A 310 -11.48 4.23 9.90
C PHE A 310 -10.26 4.38 10.81
#